data_AF-A0A7C3BEB0-F1
#
_entry.id   AF-A0A7C3BEB0-F1
#
_cell.length_a   1.000
_cell.length_b   1.000
_cell.length_c   1.000
_cell.angle_alpha   90.00
_cell.angle_beta   90.00
_cell.angle_gamma   90.00
#
_symmetry.space_group_name_H-M   'P 1'
#
loop_
_entity.id
_entity.type
_entity.pdbx_description
1 polymer ?
#
loop_
_entity_poly.entity_id
_entity_poly.type
_entity_poly.pdbx_seq_one_letter_code
_entity_poly.pdbx_strand_id
1 'polypeptide(L)'
;MPTNNDWLTLWVKVYGGSGEGYPIPGWRLQVKRNGVVVATSAPSLPYFQWSAPPDEDFGNRVQYNLKLEIYHPGQADWEVHLIDAGGVRRSPIVTFTTSPVNPNREIYIGFLSAQ
;
A
#
# COMPACT_ATOMS: atom_id res chain seq x y z
N MET A 1 10.77 -0.83 21.05
CA MET A 1 9.83 -1.81 21.62
C MET A 1 9.10 -2.47 20.46
N PRO A 2 8.92 -3.81 20.41
CA PRO A 2 8.10 -4.40 19.36
C PRO A 2 6.68 -3.90 19.56
N THR A 3 6.12 -3.23 18.57
CA THR A 3 4.74 -2.77 18.64
C THR A 3 3.83 -3.99 18.52
N ASN A 4 2.82 -4.11 19.38
CA ASN A 4 1.75 -5.12 19.25
C ASN A 4 0.79 -4.75 18.11
N ASN A 5 1.31 -4.17 17.03
CA ASN A 5 0.48 -3.66 15.94
C ASN A 5 -0.21 -4.84 15.27
N ASP A 6 -1.50 -5.01 15.52
CA ASP A 6 -2.26 -6.12 14.93
C ASP A 6 -2.86 -5.77 13.55
N TRP A 7 -2.47 -4.61 13.02
CA TRP A 7 -2.85 -4.15 11.70
C TRP A 7 -1.73 -4.40 10.71
N LEU A 8 -2.09 -4.92 9.55
CA LEU A 8 -1.28 -4.79 8.34
C LEU A 8 -1.66 -3.47 7.65
N THR A 9 -0.70 -2.55 7.56
CA THR A 9 -0.85 -1.26 6.90
C THR A 9 -0.09 -1.25 5.58
N LEU A 10 -0.81 -0.96 4.49
CA LEU A 10 -0.25 -0.78 3.16
C LEU A 10 -0.23 0.71 2.83
N TRP A 11 0.97 1.28 2.73
CA TRP A 11 1.20 2.66 2.29
C TRP A 11 1.61 2.63 0.82
N VAL A 12 0.77 3.19 -0.05
CA VAL A 12 0.95 3.09 -1.50
C VAL A 12 1.10 4.46 -2.13
N LYS A 13 2.22 4.66 -2.83
CA LYS A 13 2.48 5.82 -3.68
C LYS A 13 2.13 5.46 -5.12
N VAL A 14 1.04 6.02 -5.63
CA VAL A 14 0.63 5.92 -7.04
C VAL A 14 1.01 7.21 -7.74
N TYR A 15 1.99 7.15 -8.64
CA TYR A 15 2.60 8.34 -9.20
C TYR A 15 2.97 8.18 -10.68
N GLY A 16 3.04 9.30 -11.39
CA GLY A 16 3.57 9.41 -12.74
C GLY A 16 4.80 10.33 -12.78
N GLY A 17 5.49 10.35 -13.92
CA GLY A 17 6.67 11.19 -14.15
C GLY A 17 7.97 10.62 -13.56
N SER A 18 8.96 11.48 -13.37
CA SER A 18 10.29 11.14 -12.83
C SER A 18 10.58 11.88 -11.52
N GLY A 19 11.63 11.47 -10.80
CA GLY A 19 12.00 12.08 -9.52
C GLY A 19 10.92 11.85 -8.45
N GLU A 20 10.46 12.92 -7.80
CA GLU A 20 9.38 12.83 -6.81
C GLU A 20 8.02 12.43 -7.41
N GLY A 21 7.83 12.68 -8.71
CA GLY A 21 6.61 12.38 -9.47
C GLY A 21 5.42 13.27 -9.10
N TYR A 22 4.29 13.04 -9.80
CA TYR A 22 2.99 13.65 -9.47
C TYR A 22 1.98 12.57 -9.06
N PRO A 23 1.06 12.86 -8.12
CA PRO A 23 0.06 11.90 -7.67
C PRO A 23 -0.94 11.58 -8.78
N ILE A 24 -1.24 10.30 -8.97
CA ILE A 24 -2.30 9.86 -9.87
C ILE A 24 -3.53 9.47 -9.04
N PRO A 25 -4.64 10.22 -9.12
CA PRO A 25 -5.86 9.92 -8.39
C PRO A 25 -6.72 8.86 -9.08
N GLY A 26 -7.67 8.29 -8.33
CA GLY A 26 -8.75 7.47 -8.90
C GLY A 26 -8.46 5.97 -9.01
N TRP A 27 -7.24 5.53 -8.70
CA TRP A 27 -6.83 4.12 -8.77
C TRP A 27 -7.08 3.44 -7.43
N ARG A 28 -7.45 2.16 -7.42
CA ARG A 28 -7.70 1.39 -6.19
C ARG A 28 -6.71 0.25 -6.07
N LEU A 29 -6.37 -0.13 -4.85
CA LEU A 29 -5.58 -1.31 -4.56
C LEU A 29 -6.53 -2.50 -4.38
N GLN A 30 -6.39 -3.53 -5.20
CA GLN A 30 -7.02 -4.83 -4.97
C GLN A 30 -6.05 -5.73 -4.22
N VAL A 31 -6.53 -6.37 -3.16
CA VAL A 31 -5.72 -7.24 -2.29
C VAL A 31 -6.30 -8.63 -2.29
N LYS A 32 -5.44 -9.62 -2.55
CA LYS A 32 -5.74 -11.03 -2.37
C LYS A 32 -4.96 -11.61 -1.19
N ARG A 33 -5.60 -12.55 -0.52
CA ARG A 33 -5.05 -13.38 0.54
C ARG A 33 -5.20 -14.85 0.13
N ASN A 34 -4.09 -15.56 -0.01
CA ASN A 34 -4.07 -16.97 -0.45
C ASN A 34 -4.89 -17.18 -1.75
N GLY A 35 -4.72 -16.28 -2.72
CA GLY A 35 -5.41 -16.30 -4.01
C GLY A 35 -6.85 -15.72 -4.03
N VAL A 36 -7.45 -15.42 -2.88
CA VAL A 36 -8.83 -14.90 -2.77
C VAL A 36 -8.83 -13.39 -2.55
N VAL A 37 -9.63 -12.63 -3.33
CA VAL A 37 -9.79 -11.18 -3.11
C VAL A 37 -10.46 -10.95 -1.75
N VAL A 38 -9.79 -10.18 -0.88
CA VAL A 38 -10.29 -9.89 0.48
C VAL A 38 -10.58 -8.40 0.71
N ALA A 39 -9.98 -7.51 -0.09
CA ALA A 39 -10.19 -6.08 0.05
C ALA A 39 -9.97 -5.33 -1.26
N THR A 40 -10.62 -4.18 -1.35
CA THR A 40 -10.35 -3.15 -2.36
C THR A 40 -10.36 -1.80 -1.66
N SER A 41 -9.32 -0.99 -1.87
CA SER A 41 -9.20 0.31 -1.19
C SER A 41 -10.15 1.37 -1.75
N ALA A 42 -10.30 2.47 -1.00
CA ALA A 42 -10.73 3.73 -1.58
C ALA A 42 -9.76 4.17 -2.71
N PRO A 43 -10.22 5.01 -3.66
CA PRO A 43 -9.36 5.54 -4.71
C PRO A 43 -8.19 6.36 -4.15
N SER A 44 -7.08 6.36 -4.87
CA SER A 44 -5.93 7.21 -4.60
C SER A 44 -6.30 8.70 -4.68
N LEU A 45 -5.69 9.48 -3.80
CA LEU A 45 -5.91 10.91 -3.67
C LEU A 45 -5.12 11.72 -4.72
N PRO A 46 -5.58 12.95 -5.04
CA PRO A 46 -4.88 13.84 -5.97
C PRO A 46 -3.71 14.60 -5.33
N TYR A 47 -3.30 14.24 -4.12
CA TYR A 47 -2.16 14.81 -3.39
C TYR A 47 -1.45 13.73 -2.59
N PHE A 48 -0.15 13.92 -2.33
CA PHE A 48 0.60 13.05 -1.42
C PHE A 48 0.39 13.46 0.03
N GLN A 49 0.46 12.47 0.92
CA GLN A 49 0.47 12.60 2.37
C GLN A 49 1.72 11.90 2.92
N TRP A 50 2.12 12.26 4.14
CA TRP A 50 3.21 11.59 4.85
C TRP A 50 2.66 10.55 5.83
N SER A 51 3.29 9.36 5.90
CA SER A 51 2.85 8.26 6.78
C SER A 51 3.02 8.56 8.28
N ALA A 52 3.83 9.57 8.61
CA ALA A 52 4.06 10.05 9.97
C ALA A 52 4.23 11.58 10.00
N PRO A 53 4.04 12.24 11.17
CA PRO A 53 4.33 13.66 11.37
C PRO A 53 5.80 14.03 11.05
N PRO A 54 6.11 15.33 10.89
CA PRO A 54 7.45 15.78 10.49
C PRO A 54 8.53 15.79 11.58
N ASP A 55 8.25 15.32 12.79
CA ASP A 55 9.21 15.36 13.90
C ASP A 55 10.42 14.44 13.69
N GLU A 56 11.55 14.85 14.27
CA GLU A 56 12.89 14.25 14.09
C GLU A 56 12.98 12.78 14.50
N ASP A 57 12.04 12.29 15.32
CA ASP A 57 11.96 10.90 15.78
C ASP A 57 11.31 9.93 14.77
N PHE A 58 10.72 10.42 13.67
CA PHE A 58 10.03 9.60 12.64
C PHE A 58 10.80 9.54 11.30
N GLY A 59 12.11 9.31 11.35
CA GLY A 59 13.04 9.39 10.22
C GLY A 59 12.77 8.49 8.98
N ASN A 60 11.82 7.56 9.05
CA ASN A 60 11.45 6.65 7.94
C ASN A 60 10.05 6.91 7.36
N ARG A 61 9.53 8.13 7.46
CA ARG A 61 8.25 8.47 6.82
C ARG A 61 8.30 8.29 5.30
N VAL A 62 7.19 7.88 4.71
CA VAL A 62 7.04 7.78 3.26
C VAL A 62 5.94 8.69 2.76
N GLN A 63 6.03 9.09 1.49
CA GLN A 63 4.90 9.68 0.78
C GLN A 63 3.98 8.59 0.25
N TYR A 64 2.67 8.81 0.38
CA TYR A 64 1.64 7.94 -0.18
C TYR A 64 0.44 8.79 -0.64
N ASN A 65 -0.41 8.24 -1.49
CA ASN A 65 -1.73 8.82 -1.79
C ASN A 65 -2.84 7.76 -1.75
N LEU A 66 -2.52 6.54 -1.32
CA LEU A 66 -3.47 5.46 -1.08
C LEU A 66 -3.02 4.69 0.17
N LYS A 67 -3.94 4.44 1.08
CA LYS A 67 -3.72 3.65 2.30
C LYS A 67 -4.78 2.56 2.41
N LEU A 68 -4.38 1.37 2.84
CA LEU A 68 -5.30 0.31 3.26
C LEU A 68 -4.79 -0.34 4.55
N GLU A 69 -5.70 -0.62 5.46
CA GLU A 69 -5.39 -1.30 6.73
C GLU A 69 -6.26 -2.56 6.86
N ILE A 70 -5.62 -3.65 7.28
CA ILE A 70 -6.27 -4.96 7.48
C ILE A 70 -6.00 -5.40 8.91
N TYR A 71 -7.07 -5.56 9.69
CA TYR A 71 -6.99 -6.06 11.06
C TYR A 71 -6.81 -7.58 11.08
N HIS A 72 -6.00 -8.10 12.00
CA HIS A 72 -5.74 -9.53 12.16
C HIS A 72 -5.30 -10.21 10.83
N PRO A 73 -4.21 -9.75 10.20
CA PRO A 73 -3.75 -10.31 8.94
C PRO A 73 -3.37 -11.80 9.06
N GLY A 74 -3.03 -12.28 10.26
CA GLY A 74 -2.61 -13.66 10.50
C GLY A 74 -1.42 -14.07 9.63
N GLN A 75 -1.24 -15.38 9.42
CA GLN A 75 -0.30 -15.90 8.44
C GLN A 75 -0.99 -16.02 7.07
N ALA A 76 -0.36 -15.50 6.02
CA ALA A 76 -0.87 -15.60 4.66
C ALA A 76 0.16 -15.19 3.59
N ASP A 77 -0.10 -15.65 2.37
CA ASP A 77 0.49 -15.12 1.14
C ASP A 77 -0.42 -14.01 0.61
N TRP A 78 0.16 -12.87 0.28
CA TRP A 78 -0.55 -11.69 -0.17
C TRP A 78 -0.15 -11.36 -1.61
N GLU A 79 -1.16 -10.97 -2.40
CA GLU A 79 -0.95 -10.37 -3.72
C GLU A 79 -1.68 -9.03 -3.75
N VAL A 80 -1.00 -7.99 -4.22
CA VAL A 80 -1.60 -6.66 -4.37
C VAL A 80 -1.27 -6.06 -5.73
N HIS A 81 -2.23 -5.36 -6.31
CA HIS A 81 -2.07 -4.63 -7.55
C HIS A 81 -3.08 -3.50 -7.64
N LEU A 82 -2.82 -2.53 -8.50
CA LEU A 82 -3.75 -1.46 -8.78
C LEU A 82 -4.76 -1.86 -9.84
N ILE A 83 -6.00 -1.40 -9.64
CA ILE A 83 -7.10 -1.46 -10.59
C ILE A 83 -7.65 -0.05 -10.86
N ASP A 84 -8.17 0.18 -12.06
CA ASP A 84 -8.90 1.41 -12.38
C ASP A 84 -10.36 1.36 -11.86
N ALA A 85 -11.13 2.41 -12.17
CA ALA A 85 -12.53 2.52 -11.75
C ALA A 85 -13.42 1.38 -12.32
N GLY A 86 -13.03 0.79 -13.46
CA GLY A 86 -13.71 -0.33 -14.10
C GLY A 86 -13.24 -1.70 -13.61
N GLY A 87 -12.31 -1.76 -12.65
CA GLY A 87 -11.77 -3.01 -12.12
C GLY A 87 -10.67 -3.64 -12.97
N VAL A 88 -10.17 -2.95 -13.99
CA VAL A 88 -9.09 -3.47 -14.84
C VAL A 88 -7.75 -3.26 -14.14
N ARG A 89 -6.92 -4.31 -14.05
CA ARG A 89 -5.56 -4.22 -13.51
C ARG A 89 -4.68 -3.28 -14.33
N ARG A 90 -4.00 -2.36 -13.65
CA ARG A 90 -3.11 -1.36 -14.26
C ARG A 90 -1.67 -1.38 -13.75
N SER A 91 -1.33 -2.30 -12.85
CA SER A 91 0.04 -2.48 -12.36
C SER A 91 0.49 -3.94 -12.44
N PRO A 92 1.80 -4.21 -12.33
CA PRO A 92 2.30 -5.52 -11.92
C PRO A 92 1.72 -5.96 -10.57
N ILE A 93 1.78 -7.26 -10.30
CA ILE A 93 1.43 -7.82 -9.00
C ILE A 93 2.65 -7.73 -8.08
N VAL A 94 2.44 -7.23 -6.88
CA VAL A 94 3.40 -7.27 -5.78
C VAL A 94 2.98 -8.36 -4.80
N THR A 95 3.93 -9.19 -4.38
CA THR A 95 3.69 -10.31 -3.47
C THR A 95 4.49 -10.16 -2.19
N PHE A 96 3.91 -10.54 -1.06
CA PHE A 96 4.60 -10.61 0.23
C PHE A 96 3.90 -11.60 1.16
N THR A 97 4.53 -11.92 2.29
CA THR A 97 3.96 -12.84 3.28
C THR A 97 3.90 -12.20 4.66
N THR A 98 2.86 -12.54 5.42
CA THR A 98 2.82 -12.29 6.87
C THR A 98 3.03 -13.62 7.59
N SER A 99 3.83 -13.63 8.65
CA SER A 99 4.06 -14.83 9.45
C SER A 99 4.33 -14.47 10.92
N PRO A 100 4.14 -15.40 11.87
CA PRO A 100 4.42 -15.13 13.29
C PRO A 100 5.87 -14.72 13.59
N VAL A 101 6.81 -15.11 12.71
CA VAL A 101 8.25 -14.76 12.83
C VAL A 101 8.65 -13.54 12.00
N ASN A 102 7.73 -13.00 11.19
CA ASN A 102 7.91 -11.77 10.44
C ASN A 102 6.99 -10.67 11.00
N PRO A 103 7.49 -9.82 11.92
CA PRO A 103 6.69 -8.78 12.54
C PRO A 103 6.42 -7.60 11.59
N ASN A 104 6.96 -7.59 10.37
CA ASN A 104 6.75 -6.51 9.42
C ASN A 104 5.28 -6.46 8.99
N ARG A 105 4.57 -5.47 9.51
CA ARG A 105 3.17 -5.22 9.22
C ARG A 105 2.94 -3.84 8.59
N GLU A 106 4.01 -3.17 8.22
CA GLU A 106 3.96 -1.98 7.38
C GLU A 106 4.63 -2.30 6.05
N ILE A 107 3.86 -2.21 4.97
CA ILE A 107 4.35 -2.46 3.62
C ILE A 107 4.28 -1.18 2.82
N TYR A 108 5.41 -0.83 2.22
CA TYR A 108 5.59 0.37 1.43
C TYR A 108 5.69 -0.02 -0.05
N ILE A 109 4.80 0.53 -0.88
CA ILE A 109 4.72 0.15 -2.31
C ILE A 109 4.67 1.40 -3.18
N GLY A 110 5.60 1.50 -4.13
CA GLY A 110 5.58 2.50 -5.19
C GLY A 110 5.09 1.89 -6.50
N PHE A 111 4.01 2.41 -7.07
CA PHE A 111 3.57 2.10 -8.42
C PHE A 111 3.79 3.32 -9.32
N LEU A 112 4.77 3.21 -10.21
CA LEU A 112 4.95 4.15 -11.30
C LEU A 112 3.99 3.77 -12.44
N SER A 113 3.05 4.65 -12.77
CA SER A 113 2.31 4.52 -14.03
C SER A 113 3.11 5.22 -15.12
N ALA A 114 3.58 4.46 -16.11
CA ALA A 114 3.91 5.04 -17.40
C ALA A 114 2.58 5.48 -18.05
N GLN A 115 2.39 6.79 -18.21
CA GLN A 115 1.37 7.28 -19.15
C GLN A 115 1.85 7.04 -20.58
#